data_AF-A0A949A066-F1
#
_entry.id   AF-A0A949A066-F1
#
_cell.length_a   1.000
_cell.length_b   1.000
_cell.length_c   1.000
_cell.angle_alpha   90.00
_cell.angle_beta   90.00
_cell.angle_gamma   90.00
#
_symmetry.space_group_name_H-M   'P 1'
#
loop_
_entity.id
_entity.type
_entity.pdbx_description
1 polymer ?
#
loop_
_entity_poly.entity_id
_entity_poly.type
_entity_poly.pdbx_seq_one_letter_code
_entity_poly.pdbx_strand_id
1 'polypeptide(L)'
;MKKILFFMALFALLIQTDKILAATRYVPADYTHIQDAIDASSSGDIILVSSGYYAEHLTLKSGVDVIGESPTNTYLSGGLSGSVVTAINVTDAEFSGFWIYLQRLG
;
A
#
# COMPACT_ATOMS: atom_id res chain seq x y z
N MET A 1 -2.47 23.02 40.52
CA MET A 1 -1.61 21.88 40.14
C MET A 1 -2.40 20.70 39.58
N LYS A 2 -3.45 20.18 40.24
CA LYS A 2 -4.26 19.04 39.73
C LYS A 2 -4.83 19.20 38.30
N LYS A 3 -5.21 20.42 37.90
CA LYS A 3 -5.72 20.73 36.55
C LYS A 3 -4.65 20.60 35.45
N ILE A 4 -3.40 20.96 35.76
CA ILE A 4 -2.26 20.86 34.84
C ILE A 4 -1.87 19.38 34.64
N LEU A 5 -1.89 18.58 35.71
CA LEU A 5 -1.71 17.13 35.61
C LEU A 5 -2.82 16.46 34.76
N PHE A 6 -4.06 16.93 34.86
CA PHE A 6 -5.17 16.43 34.05
C PHE A 6 -4.99 16.76 32.55
N PHE A 7 -4.57 17.99 32.22
CA PHE A 7 -4.27 18.39 30.84
C PHE A 7 -3.05 17.68 30.25
N MET A 8 -2.00 17.41 31.05
CA MET A 8 -0.87 16.59 30.61
C MET A 8 -1.27 15.14 30.33
N ALA A 9 -2.14 14.55 31.16
CA ALA A 9 -2.66 13.20 30.93
C ALA A 9 -3.56 13.13 29.68
N LEU A 10 -4.36 14.18 29.43
CA LEU A 10 -5.17 14.30 28.20
C LEU A 10 -4.30 14.45 26.95
N PHE A 11 -3.19 15.20 27.05
CA PHE A 11 -2.23 15.38 25.96
C PHE A 11 -1.45 14.09 25.65
N ALA A 12 -1.09 13.31 26.67
CA ALA A 12 -0.45 12.01 26.49
C ALA A 12 -1.36 10.97 25.79
N LEU A 13 -2.69 11.09 25.95
CA LEU A 13 -3.67 10.24 25.26
C LEU A 13 -3.89 10.63 23.78
N LEU A 14 -3.49 11.86 23.38
CA LEU A 14 -3.52 12.31 21.99
C LEU A 14 -2.31 11.81 21.17
N ILE A 15 -1.27 11.30 21.82
CA ILE A 15 -0.15 10.63 21.17
C ILE A 15 -0.53 9.16 21.01
N GLN A 16 -1.50 8.89 20.13
CA GLN A 16 -1.80 7.52 19.75
C GLN A 16 -0.56 6.95 19.08
N THR A 17 0.02 5.92 19.67
CA THR A 17 1.15 5.21 19.10
C THR A 17 0.70 4.58 17.80
N ASP A 18 1.28 5.00 16.67
CA ASP A 18 1.21 4.20 15.46
C ASP A 18 1.65 2.80 15.82
N LYS A 19 0.80 1.80 15.55
CA LYS A 19 1.15 0.40 15.81
C LYS A 19 2.44 0.11 15.03
N ILE A 20 3.56 -0.07 15.73
CA ILE A 20 4.87 -0.45 15.16
C ILE A 20 4.90 -1.96 14.88
N LEU A 21 3.83 -2.48 14.29
CA LEU A 21 3.75 -3.84 13.82
C LEU A 21 3.47 -3.78 12.32
N ALA A 22 4.21 -4.58 11.57
CA ALA A 22 3.90 -4.89 10.17
C ALA A 22 2.39 -5.14 10.02
N ALA A 23 1.71 -4.25 9.29
CA ALA A 23 0.29 -4.35 9.05
C ALA A 23 0.04 -5.04 7.70
N THR A 24 -1.03 -5.82 7.63
CA THR A 24 -1.58 -6.28 6.35
C THR A 24 -2.69 -5.33 5.93
N ARG A 25 -2.61 -4.82 4.70
CA ARG A 25 -3.61 -3.95 4.07
C ARG A 25 -4.23 -4.69 2.89
N TYR A 26 -5.55 -4.62 2.76
CA TYR A 26 -6.28 -5.33 1.71
C TYR A 26 -6.79 -4.35 0.66
N VAL A 27 -6.55 -4.67 -0.61
CA VAL A 27 -7.14 -3.95 -1.75
C VAL A 27 -8.08 -4.92 -2.46
N PRO A 28 -9.37 -4.58 -2.67
CA PRO A 28 -9.98 -3.26 -2.47
C PRO A 28 -10.63 -3.03 -1.09
N ALA A 29 -10.49 -3.96 -0.13
CA ALA A 29 -11.31 -3.97 1.09
C ALA A 29 -11.05 -2.80 2.05
N ASP A 30 -9.77 -2.44 2.27
CA ASP A 30 -9.37 -1.31 3.11
C ASP A 30 -9.09 -0.05 2.28
N TYR A 31 -8.58 -0.23 1.05
CA TYR A 31 -8.23 0.82 0.11
C TYR A 31 -8.79 0.50 -1.26
N THR A 32 -9.44 1.47 -1.91
CA THR A 32 -9.96 1.28 -3.26
C THR A 32 -8.85 1.17 -4.31
N HIS A 33 -7.72 1.85 -4.09
CA HIS A 33 -6.58 1.90 -4.99
C HIS A 33 -5.34 1.27 -4.37
N ILE A 34 -4.50 0.64 -5.19
CA ILE A 34 -3.25 0.03 -4.73
C ILE A 34 -2.27 1.12 -4.28
N GLN A 35 -2.17 2.23 -5.02
CA GLN A 35 -1.26 3.32 -4.65
C GLN A 35 -1.61 3.94 -3.30
N ASP A 36 -2.90 4.11 -2.97
CA ASP A 36 -3.33 4.62 -1.67
C ASP A 36 -2.87 3.71 -0.52
N ALA A 37 -2.88 2.39 -0.73
CA ALA A 37 -2.36 1.43 0.24
C ALA A 37 -0.84 1.56 0.39
N ILE A 38 -0.09 1.72 -0.70
CA ILE A 38 1.38 1.94 -0.67
C ILE A 38 1.72 3.22 0.09
N ASP A 39 0.98 4.30 -0.17
CA ASP A 39 1.22 5.61 0.45
C ASP A 39 0.98 5.56 1.96
N ALA A 40 -0.05 4.83 2.40
CA ALA A 40 -0.37 4.63 3.82
C ALA A 40 0.53 3.61 4.54
N SER A 41 1.28 2.79 3.81
CA SER A 41 2.12 1.73 4.39
C SER A 41 3.43 2.22 4.98
N SER A 42 3.87 1.54 6.04
CA SER A 42 5.20 1.68 6.65
C SER A 42 6.08 0.46 6.34
N SER A 43 7.39 0.59 6.54
CA SER A 43 8.31 -0.54 6.36
C SER A 43 7.91 -1.73 7.24
N GLY A 44 7.85 -2.91 6.65
CA GLY A 44 7.30 -4.15 7.19
C GLY A 44 5.86 -4.44 6.75
N ASP A 45 5.11 -3.48 6.21
CA ASP A 45 3.72 -3.71 5.80
C ASP A 45 3.62 -4.61 4.56
N ILE A 46 2.52 -5.37 4.48
CA ILE A 46 2.16 -6.20 3.34
C ILE A 46 0.83 -5.71 2.77
N ILE A 47 0.80 -5.44 1.47
CA ILE A 47 -0.41 -5.11 0.72
C ILE A 47 -0.84 -6.36 -0.05
N LEU A 48 -2.02 -6.88 0.27
CA LEU A 48 -2.63 -8.00 -0.43
C LEU A 48 -3.72 -7.48 -1.37
N VAL A 49 -3.53 -7.72 -2.66
CA VAL A 49 -4.43 -7.25 -3.71
C VAL A 49 -5.28 -8.41 -4.21
N SER A 50 -6.58 -8.40 -3.94
CA SER A 50 -7.53 -9.36 -4.47
C SER A 50 -7.62 -9.27 -6.01
N SER A 51 -7.98 -10.39 -6.63
CA SER A 51 -8.23 -10.47 -8.06
C SER A 51 -9.18 -9.39 -8.55
N GLY A 52 -8.86 -8.84 -9.72
CA GLY A 52 -9.50 -7.64 -10.25
C GLY A 52 -8.68 -6.97 -11.33
N TYR A 53 -9.23 -5.88 -11.86
CA TYR A 53 -8.57 -5.02 -12.83
C TYR A 53 -8.24 -3.69 -12.19
N TYR A 54 -6.96 -3.34 -12.18
CA TYR A 54 -6.43 -2.12 -11.59
C TYR A 54 -5.76 -1.30 -12.69
N ALA A 55 -6.34 -0.14 -13.00
CA ALA A 55 -5.80 0.80 -13.98
C ALA A 55 -5.04 1.90 -13.22
N GLU A 56 -3.79 1.63 -12.86
CA GLU A 56 -2.98 2.45 -11.97
C GLU A 56 -1.51 2.49 -12.40
N HIS A 57 -0.80 3.53 -11.97
CA HIS A 57 0.66 3.61 -12.02
C HIS A 57 1.21 3.53 -10.61
N LEU A 58 2.01 2.50 -10.33
CA LEU A 58 2.51 2.25 -8.99
C LEU A 58 3.93 2.80 -8.82
N THR A 59 4.15 3.47 -7.69
CA THR A 59 5.49 3.80 -7.19
C THR A 59 5.73 2.99 -5.92
N LEU A 60 6.62 2.00 -6.00
CA LEU A 60 6.92 1.11 -4.89
C LEU A 60 7.66 1.84 -3.77
N LYS A 61 7.45 1.38 -2.53
CA LYS A 61 8.03 1.91 -1.32
C LYS A 61 8.95 0.87 -0.67
N SER A 62 10.13 1.28 -0.25
CA SER A 62 11.05 0.34 0.42
C SER A 62 10.48 -0.14 1.75
N GLY A 63 10.58 -1.45 1.97
CA GLY A 63 10.04 -2.20 3.09
C GLY A 63 8.56 -2.55 2.95
N VAL A 64 7.92 -2.30 1.80
CA VAL A 64 6.50 -2.58 1.62
C VAL A 64 6.32 -3.62 0.52
N ASP A 65 5.75 -4.76 0.89
CA ASP A 65 5.42 -5.82 -0.06
C ASP A 65 4.06 -5.56 -0.70
N VAL A 66 3.95 -5.81 -2.00
CA VAL A 66 2.72 -5.66 -2.78
C VAL A 66 2.49 -6.95 -3.55
N ILE A 67 1.50 -7.73 -3.11
CA ILE A 67 1.28 -9.10 -3.57
C ILE A 67 -0.14 -9.23 -4.11
N GLY A 68 -0.25 -9.48 -5.42
CA GLY A 68 -1.50 -9.84 -6.07
C GLY A 68 -1.91 -11.27 -5.77
N GLU A 69 -3.23 -11.52 -5.72
CA GLU A 69 -3.80 -12.84 -5.42
C GLU A 69 -3.31 -13.92 -6.41
N SER A 70 -3.23 -13.57 -7.69
CA SER A 70 -2.69 -14.45 -8.73
C SER A 70 -2.47 -13.71 -10.05
N PRO A 71 -1.39 -14.01 -10.80
CA PRO A 71 -1.18 -13.43 -12.12
C PRO A 71 -2.20 -13.90 -13.17
N THR A 72 -3.09 -14.85 -12.86
CA THR A 72 -4.14 -15.26 -13.81
C THR A 72 -5.39 -14.38 -13.74
N ASN A 73 -5.57 -13.60 -12.68
CA ASN A 73 -6.81 -12.85 -12.40
C ASN A 73 -6.59 -11.48 -11.72
N THR A 74 -5.34 -11.12 -11.38
CA THR A 74 -4.99 -9.81 -10.81
C THR A 74 -4.24 -9.00 -11.86
N TYR A 75 -4.97 -8.12 -12.53
CA TYR A 75 -4.51 -7.42 -13.72
C TYR A 75 -4.14 -5.98 -13.38
N LEU A 76 -2.91 -5.56 -13.69
CA LEU A 76 -2.44 -4.18 -13.50
C LEU A 76 -2.09 -3.54 -14.85
N SER A 77 -2.66 -2.36 -15.11
CA SER A 77 -2.44 -1.63 -16.36
C SER A 77 -2.15 -0.15 -16.15
N GLY A 78 -1.08 0.34 -16.77
CA GLY A 78 -0.74 1.78 -16.76
C GLY A 78 -1.32 2.57 -17.94
N GLY A 79 -2.25 2.00 -18.70
CA GLY A 79 -2.68 2.62 -19.95
C GLY A 79 -1.52 2.78 -20.95
N LEU A 80 -1.82 3.32 -22.13
CA LEU A 80 -0.90 3.36 -23.28
C LEU A 80 0.38 4.19 -23.11
N SER A 81 0.74 4.65 -21.90
CA SER A 81 1.90 5.52 -21.69
C SER A 81 2.50 5.39 -20.30
N GLY A 82 3.82 5.50 -20.21
CA GLY A 82 4.56 5.57 -18.94
C GLY A 82 4.88 4.20 -18.33
N SER A 83 5.66 4.22 -17.25
CA SER A 83 5.94 3.01 -16.46
C SER A 83 4.71 2.61 -15.66
N VAL A 84 4.30 1.35 -15.75
CA VAL A 84 3.19 0.82 -14.93
C VAL A 84 3.61 0.66 -13.47
N VAL A 85 4.87 0.25 -13.24
CA VAL A 85 5.47 0.09 -11.91
C VAL A 85 6.83 0.77 -11.91
N THR A 86 7.08 1.62 -10.93
CA THR A 86 8.30 2.38 -10.74
C THR A 86 8.90 2.05 -9.37
N ALA A 87 10.20 1.74 -9.34
CA ALA A 87 10.94 1.51 -8.10
C ALA A 87 12.22 2.37 -8.12
N ILE A 88 12.23 3.46 -7.36
CA ILE A 88 13.37 4.39 -7.26
C ILE A 88 13.90 4.32 -5.82
N ASN A 89 15.17 3.96 -5.66
CA ASN A 89 15.82 3.79 -4.36
C ASN A 89 15.10 2.78 -3.42
N VAL A 90 14.43 1.78 -3.99
CA VAL A 90 13.81 0.68 -3.24
C VAL A 90 14.88 -0.39 -3.01
N THR A 91 15.18 -0.69 -1.74
CA THR A 91 16.23 -1.66 -1.37
C THR A 91 15.67 -2.99 -0.87
N ASP A 92 14.39 -3.00 -0.51
CA ASP A 92 13.68 -4.14 0.06
C ASP A 92 12.20 -3.98 -0.30
N ALA A 93 11.61 -4.92 -1.03
CA ALA A 93 10.17 -4.97 -1.36
C ALA A 93 9.93 -6.19 -2.26
N GLU A 94 8.89 -6.95 -1.96
CA GLU A 94 8.32 -7.92 -2.89
C GLU A 94 7.24 -7.26 -3.76
N PHE A 95 7.32 -7.47 -5.07
CA PHE A 95 6.23 -7.15 -6.00
C PHE A 95 5.92 -8.40 -6.83
N SER A 96 4.80 -9.06 -6.56
CA SER A 96 4.48 -10.36 -7.16
C SER A 96 2.97 -10.57 -7.34
N GLY A 97 2.56 -11.60 -8.07
CA GLY A 97 1.15 -11.98 -8.18
C GLY A 97 0.31 -11.19 -9.19
N PHE A 98 0.92 -10.40 -10.07
CA PHE A 98 0.20 -9.59 -11.07
C PHE A 98 0.45 -10.05 -12.51
N TRP A 99 -0.55 -9.87 -13.36
CA TRP A 99 -0.37 -9.73 -14.81
C TRP A 99 -0.28 -8.26 -15.17
N ILE A 100 0.89 -7.81 -15.64
CA ILE A 100 1.14 -6.41 -15.99
C ILE A 100 1.03 -6.22 -17.50
N TYR A 101 0.25 -5.24 -17.95
CA TYR A 101 0.01 -5.02 -19.38
C TYR A 101 -0.32 -3.56 -19.70
N LEU A 102 0.04 -3.10 -20.91
CA LEU A 102 -0.15 -1.69 -21.32
C LEU A 102 -1.62 -1.32 -21.55
N GLN A 103 -2.39 -2.23 -22.17
CA GLN A 103 -3.84 -2.10 -22.31
C GLN A 103 -4.46 -3.44 -22.73
N ARG A 104 -5.74 -3.65 -22.43
CA ARG A 104 -6.45 -4.86 -22.84
C ARG A 104 -6.80 -4.65 -24.30
N LEU A 105 -6.17 -5.41 -25.19
CA LEU A 105 -6.63 -5.48 -26.57
C LEU A 105 -8.00 -6.15 -26.55
N GLY A 106 -9.02 -5.41 -27.01
CA GLY A 106 -10.39 -5.91 -27.16
C GLY A 106 -10.48 -6.99 -28.22
#